data_AF-A0A1Y1MBM2-F1
#
_entry.id   AF-A0A1Y1MBM2-F1
#
_cell.length_a   1.000
_cell.length_b   1.000
_cell.length_c   1.000
_cell.angle_alpha   90.00
_cell.angle_beta   90.00
_cell.angle_gamma   90.00
#
_symmetry.space_group_name_H-M   'P 1'
#
loop_
_entity.id
_entity.type
_entity.pdbx_description
1 polymer ?
#
loop_
_entity_poly.entity_id
_entity_poly.type
_entity_poly.pdbx_seq_one_letter_code
_entity_poly.pdbx_strand_id
1 'polypeptide(L)'
;ANCSSPPSRPPATLKFILNNRTVAKSETIITKKSQEMLWSDLYLELPLSEVHFNGGRLILRCEAQIADMYLEYAELRLDSVRDPVPERVSAVDRASRILDLTLVQWIIIIATILQNS
;
A
#
# COMPACT_ATOMS: atom_id res chain seq x y z
N ALA A 1 -2.96 -17.18 2.10
CA ALA A 1 -3.53 -17.14 0.74
C ALA A 1 -3.56 -18.55 0.17
N ASN A 2 -4.63 -18.94 -0.51
CA ASN A 2 -4.74 -20.25 -1.16
C ASN A 2 -4.74 -20.04 -2.68
N CYS A 3 -4.01 -20.88 -3.40
CA CYS A 3 -4.03 -20.97 -4.84
C CYS A 3 -4.23 -22.42 -5.24
N SER A 4 -5.17 -22.67 -6.14
CA SER A 4 -5.44 -24.00 -6.68
C SER A 4 -5.63 -23.96 -8.18
N SER A 5 -5.39 -25.10 -8.83
CA SER A 5 -5.69 -25.32 -10.24
C SER A 5 -6.55 -26.58 -10.41
N PRO A 6 -7.46 -26.59 -11.41
CA PRO A 6 -8.25 -27.77 -11.72
C PRO A 6 -7.36 -28.98 -12.12
N PRO A 7 -7.93 -30.19 -12.14
CA PRO A 7 -7.20 -31.41 -12.46
C PRO A 7 -6.55 -31.33 -13.84
N SER A 8 -5.27 -31.68 -13.91
CA SER A 8 -4.51 -31.67 -15.16
C SER A 8 -3.51 -32.81 -15.21
N ARG A 9 -2.98 -33.06 -16.42
CA ARG A 9 -1.94 -34.06 -16.66
C ARG A 9 -0.89 -33.52 -17.65
N PRO A 10 0.35 -33.28 -17.21
CA PRO A 10 0.82 -33.42 -15.82
C PRO A 10 0.17 -32.38 -14.89
N PRO A 11 0.21 -32.58 -13.56
CA PRO A 11 -0.29 -31.61 -12.59
C PRO A 11 0.43 -30.26 -12.75
N ALA A 12 -0.27 -29.17 -12.45
CA ALA A 12 0.32 -27.84 -12.56
C ALA A 12 1.33 -27.58 -11.43
N THR A 13 2.46 -26.98 -11.80
CA THR A 13 3.37 -26.38 -10.83
C THR A 13 2.83 -25.01 -10.45
N LEU A 14 2.53 -24.81 -9.18
CA LEU A 14 2.05 -23.55 -8.65
C LEU A 14 3.20 -22.74 -8.04
N LYS A 15 3.18 -21.42 -8.18
CA LYS A 15 4.10 -20.52 -7.48
C LYS A 15 3.43 -19.25 -7.03
N PHE A 16 3.79 -18.78 -5.84
CA PHE A 16 3.46 -17.43 -5.38
C PHE A 16 4.62 -16.48 -5.67
N ILE A 17 4.28 -15.33 -6.25
CA ILE A 17 5.19 -14.24 -6.57
C ILE A 17 4.68 -12.97 -5.89
N LEU A 18 5.50 -12.41 -5.02
CA LEU A 18 5.24 -11.16 -4.32
C LEU A 18 6.12 -10.06 -4.92
N ASN A 19 5.53 -9.02 -5.52
CA ASN A 19 6.26 -7.92 -6.15
C ASN A 19 7.42 -8.40 -7.05
N ASN A 20 7.12 -9.35 -7.94
CA ASN A 20 8.08 -9.95 -8.87
C ASN A 20 9.17 -10.84 -8.23
N ARG A 21 9.01 -11.24 -6.95
CA ARG A 21 9.88 -12.19 -6.24
C ARG A 21 9.12 -13.45 -5.87
N THR A 22 9.64 -14.62 -6.24
CA THR A 22 9.02 -15.90 -5.84
C THR A 22 9.16 -16.10 -4.33
N VAL A 23 8.05 -16.34 -3.64
CA VAL A 23 8.01 -16.54 -2.17
C VAL A 23 7.62 -17.96 -1.78
N ALA A 24 6.91 -18.68 -2.64
CA ALA A 24 6.60 -20.10 -2.44
C ALA A 24 6.39 -20.80 -3.80
N LYS A 25 6.61 -22.11 -3.83
CA LYS A 25 6.43 -22.95 -5.02
C LYS A 25 5.98 -24.35 -4.58
N SER A 26 5.10 -24.99 -5.34
CA SER A 26 4.74 -26.38 -5.13
C SER A 26 5.90 -27.30 -5.52
N GLU A 27 6.00 -28.45 -4.86
CA GLU A 27 6.97 -29.47 -5.24
C GLU A 27 6.68 -29.96 -6.66
N THR A 28 7.74 -30.20 -7.44
CA THR A 28 7.58 -30.79 -8.77
C THR A 28 7.30 -32.27 -8.61
N ILE A 29 6.02 -32.65 -8.60
CA ILE A 29 5.64 -34.06 -8.60
C ILE A 29 5.94 -34.61 -9.99
N ILE A 30 7.15 -35.17 -10.17
CA ILE A 30 7.51 -35.92 -11.38
C ILE A 30 6.87 -37.30 -11.25
N THR A 31 5.54 -37.38 -11.35
CA THR A 31 4.85 -38.66 -11.37
C THR A 31 5.10 -39.30 -12.73
N LYS A 32 6.19 -40.07 -12.82
CA LYS A 32 6.42 -40.99 -13.93
C LYS A 32 5.20 -41.93 -13.99
N LYS A 33 4.37 -41.78 -15.03
CA LYS A 33 3.31 -42.73 -15.44
C LYS A 33 1.99 -42.79 -14.66
N SER A 34 1.58 -41.79 -13.87
CA SER A 34 0.16 -41.72 -13.48
C SER A 34 -0.70 -41.32 -14.68
N GLN A 35 -1.77 -42.08 -14.97
CA GLN A 35 -2.80 -41.72 -15.96
C GLN A 35 -3.86 -40.75 -15.43
N GLU A 36 -3.75 -40.39 -14.15
CA GLU A 36 -4.75 -39.63 -13.43
C GLU A 36 -4.56 -38.12 -13.64
N MET A 37 -5.68 -37.40 -13.73
CA MET A 37 -5.70 -35.94 -13.65
C MET A 37 -5.73 -35.55 -12.19
N LEU A 38 -4.75 -34.75 -11.76
CA LEU A 38 -4.62 -34.38 -10.34
C LEU A 38 -4.80 -32.88 -10.17
N TRP A 39 -5.49 -32.51 -9.10
CA TRP A 39 -5.54 -31.13 -8.61
C TRP A 39 -4.14 -30.69 -8.16
N SER A 40 -3.93 -29.38 -8.14
CA SER A 40 -2.74 -28.81 -7.50
C SER A 40 -3.19 -27.65 -6.63
N ASP A 41 -2.64 -27.58 -5.43
CA ASP A 41 -2.92 -26.54 -4.45
C ASP A 41 -1.62 -26.09 -3.77
N LEU A 42 -1.58 -24.81 -3.41
CA LEU A 42 -0.47 -24.19 -2.72
C LEU A 42 -1.01 -23.17 -1.73
N TYR A 43 -0.59 -23.30 -0.49
CA TYR A 43 -0.92 -22.38 0.59
C TYR A 43 0.29 -21.50 0.93
N LEU A 44 0.04 -20.22 1.15
CA LEU A 44 1.04 -19.24 1.58
C LEU A 44 0.58 -18.55 2.86
N GLU A 45 1.43 -18.62 3.88
CA GLU A 45 1.34 -17.83 5.10
C GLU A 45 2.60 -16.99 5.22
N LEU A 46 2.44 -15.67 5.10
CA LEU A 46 3.56 -14.72 5.11
C LEU A 46 3.17 -13.50 5.95
N PRO A 47 3.80 -13.29 7.12
CA PRO A 47 3.61 -12.05 7.87
C PRO A 47 4.15 -10.87 7.07
N LEU A 48 3.30 -9.86 6.85
CA LEU A 48 3.64 -8.68 6.08
C LEU A 48 4.28 -7.59 6.96
N SER A 49 5.24 -6.90 6.38
CA SER A 49 5.93 -5.74 6.96
C SER A 49 6.27 -4.74 5.86
N GLU A 50 6.69 -3.53 6.21
CA GLU A 50 6.88 -2.43 5.26
C GLU A 50 7.81 -2.76 4.09
N VAL A 51 8.83 -3.62 4.31
CA VAL A 51 9.79 -4.03 3.27
C VAL A 51 9.14 -4.83 2.11
N HIS A 52 7.93 -5.34 2.33
CA HIS A 52 7.15 -6.06 1.33
C HIS A 52 6.30 -5.15 0.46
N PHE A 53 6.18 -3.86 0.79
CA PHE A 53 5.41 -2.90 0.02
C PHE A 53 6.34 -2.08 -0.88
N ASN A 54 6.00 -1.95 -2.14
CA ASN A 54 6.68 -1.06 -3.07
C ASN A 54 5.81 0.19 -3.28
N GLY A 55 6.21 1.31 -2.69
CA GLY A 55 5.42 2.56 -2.74
C GLY A 55 4.02 2.41 -2.15
N GLY A 56 3.88 1.63 -1.06
CA GLY A 56 2.58 1.36 -0.42
C GLY A 56 1.72 0.32 -1.15
N ARG A 57 2.20 -0.27 -2.24
CA ARG A 57 1.50 -1.31 -2.98
C ARG A 57 2.15 -2.67 -2.78
N LEU A 58 1.32 -3.70 -2.68
CA LEU A 58 1.75 -5.08 -2.67
C LEU A 58 0.95 -5.86 -3.71
N ILE A 59 1.65 -6.56 -4.59
CA ILE A 59 1.08 -7.39 -5.65
C ILE A 59 1.48 -8.83 -5.38
N LEU A 60 0.50 -9.67 -5.04
CA LEU A 60 0.68 -11.10 -4.90
C LEU A 60 0.08 -11.79 -6.12
N ARG A 61 0.89 -12.53 -6.86
CA ARG A 61 0.45 -13.36 -7.99
C ARG A 61 0.60 -14.82 -7.63
N CYS A 62 -0.40 -15.62 -7.97
CA CYS A 62 -0.21 -17.05 -8.13
C CYS A 62 -0.09 -17.38 -9.61
N GLU A 63 0.93 -18.14 -10.01
CA GLU A 63 1.07 -18.65 -11.37
C GLU A 63 0.96 -20.18 -11.36
N ALA A 64 0.12 -20.71 -12.25
CA ALA A 64 -0.05 -22.13 -12.52
C ALA A 64 0.60 -22.46 -13.86
N GLN A 65 1.56 -23.38 -13.84
CA GLN A 65 2.35 -23.76 -15.02
C GLN A 65 2.26 -25.26 -15.27
N ILE A 66 1.87 -25.67 -16.48
CA ILE A 66 1.89 -27.07 -16.91
C ILE A 66 2.98 -27.23 -17.95
N ALA A 67 4.08 -27.90 -17.56
CA ALA A 67 5.29 -28.04 -18.36
C ALA A 67 5.74 -26.66 -18.92
N ASP A 68 6.03 -26.58 -20.21
CA ASP A 68 6.34 -25.36 -20.95
C ASP A 68 5.19 -24.92 -21.88
N MET A 69 4.03 -25.56 -21.78
CA MET A 69 2.92 -25.41 -22.75
C MET A 69 1.80 -24.50 -22.27
N TYR A 70 1.57 -24.40 -20.96
CA TYR A 70 0.47 -23.62 -20.39
C TYR A 70 0.94 -22.83 -19.18
N LEU A 71 0.58 -21.54 -19.15
CA LEU A 71 0.84 -20.62 -18.05
C LEU A 71 -0.38 -19.73 -17.85
N GLU A 72 -0.92 -19.75 -16.64
CA GLU A 72 -2.02 -18.88 -16.22
C GLU A 72 -1.72 -18.28 -14.86
N TYR A 73 -2.27 -17.10 -14.58
CA TYR A 73 -2.02 -16.42 -13.33
C TYR A 73 -3.25 -15.70 -12.78
N ALA A 74 -3.32 -15.65 -11.45
CA ALA A 74 -4.26 -14.86 -10.69
C ALA A 74 -3.49 -13.81 -9.88
N GLU A 75 -3.96 -12.56 -9.87
CA GLU A 75 -3.28 -11.44 -9.20
C GLU A 75 -4.19 -10.81 -8.14
N LEU A 76 -3.66 -10.70 -6.92
CA LEU A 76 -4.26 -9.96 -5.81
C LEU A 76 -3.43 -8.70 -5.57
N ARG A 77 -4.09 -7.54 -5.55
CA ARG A 77 -3.48 -6.25 -5.24
C ARG A 77 -3.93 -5.78 -3.87
N LEU A 78 -2.98 -5.47 -3.02
CA LEU A 78 -3.19 -4.85 -1.71
C LEU A 78 -2.57 -3.46 -1.79
N ASP A 79 -3.43 -2.47 -2.02
CA ASP A 79 -3.06 -1.07 -1.91
C ASP A 79 -3.19 -0.66 -0.44
N SER A 80 -2.13 -0.08 0.12
CA SER A 80 -2.21 0.58 1.42
C SER A 80 -3.11 1.81 1.26
N VAL A 81 -4.40 1.66 1.59
CA VAL A 81 -5.35 2.77 1.70
C VAL A 81 -4.96 3.59 2.93
N ARG A 82 -3.88 4.35 2.79
CA ARG A 82 -3.49 5.42 3.69
C ARG A 82 -3.23 6.65 2.84
N ASP A 83 -4.31 7.24 2.32
CA ASP A 83 -4.29 8.69 2.27
C ASP A 83 -4.28 9.14 3.73
N PRO A 84 -3.19 9.74 4.25
CA PRO A 84 -3.24 10.30 5.58
C PRO A 84 -4.33 11.36 5.56
N VAL A 85 -5.41 11.14 6.31
CA VAL A 85 -6.39 12.20 6.55
C VAL A 85 -5.59 13.38 7.11
N PRO A 86 -5.53 14.54 6.41
CA PRO A 86 -4.77 15.66 6.90
C PRO A 86 -5.31 16.04 8.28
N GLU A 87 -4.44 16.09 9.29
CA GLU A 87 -4.82 16.64 10.58
C GLU A 87 -5.30 18.08 10.34
N ARG A 88 -6.44 18.45 10.93
CA ARG A 88 -6.93 19.84 10.84
C ARG A 88 -5.94 20.75 11.56
N VAL A 89 -4.99 21.29 10.80
CA VAL A 89 -4.06 22.31 11.29
C VAL A 89 -4.76 23.67 11.25
N SER A 90 -5.12 24.18 12.42
CA SER A 90 -5.48 25.59 12.57
C SER A 90 -4.19 26.39 12.75
N ALA A 91 -3.78 27.16 11.74
CA ALA A 91 -2.75 28.18 11.92
C ALA A 91 -3.32 29.28 12.84
N VAL A 92 -2.57 29.66 13.88
CA VAL A 92 -2.91 30.86 14.67
C VAL A 92 -2.61 32.06 13.80
N ASP A 93 -3.67 32.68 13.27
CA ASP A 93 -3.57 33.92 12.51
C ASP A 93 -3.14 35.05 13.46
N ARG A 94 -1.96 35.65 13.19
CA ARG A 94 -1.42 36.77 13.98
C ARG A 94 -1.73 38.14 13.35
N ALA A 95 -2.51 38.19 12.27
CA ALA A 95 -2.80 39.43 11.56
C ALA A 95 -3.61 40.46 12.36
N SER A 96 -4.30 40.05 13.43
CA SER A 96 -5.28 40.90 14.12
C SER A 96 -4.72 41.93 15.10
N ARG A 97 -3.41 41.92 15.43
CA ARG A 97 -2.85 42.81 16.47
C ARG A 97 -2.36 44.18 15.97
N ILE A 98 -2.44 44.47 14.67
CA ILE A 98 -1.88 45.72 14.12
C ILE A 98 -2.84 46.91 14.27
N LEU A 99 -4.16 46.67 14.36
CA LEU A 99 -5.15 47.76 14.40
C LEU A 99 -5.25 48.44 15.78
N ASP A 100 -5.10 47.69 16.89
CA ASP A 100 -5.29 48.23 18.25
C ASP A 100 -4.20 49.23 18.69
N LEU A 101 -2.97 49.14 18.17
CA LEU A 101 -1.89 50.07 18.56
C LEU A 101 -2.04 51.47 17.96
N THR A 102 -2.78 51.61 16.85
CA THR A 102 -2.87 52.89 16.13
C THR A 102 -3.69 53.92 16.91
N LEU A 103 -4.84 53.55 17.48
CA LEU A 103 -5.70 54.47 18.22
C LEU A 103 -5.05 54.98 19.50
N VAL A 104 -4.36 54.09 20.24
CA VAL A 104 -3.64 54.49 21.46
C VAL A 104 -2.53 55.48 21.12
N GLN A 105 -1.81 55.25 20.03
CA GLN A 105 -0.74 56.14 19.58
C GLN A 105 -1.28 57.53 19.19
N TRP A 106 -2.43 57.61 18.51
CA TRP A 106 -3.08 58.88 18.20
C TRP A 106 -3.54 59.64 19.44
N ILE A 107 -4.10 58.95 20.44
CA ILE A 107 -4.53 59.58 21.71
C ILE A 107 -3.34 60.20 22.45
N ILE A 108 -2.19 59.50 22.50
CA ILE A 108 -0.98 60.02 23.15
C ILE A 108 -0.44 61.26 22.43
N ILE A 109 -0.42 61.25 21.09
CA ILE A 109 0.04 62.40 20.29
C ILE A 109 -0.88 63.61 20.54
N ILE A 110 -2.20 63.43 20.54
CA ILE A 110 -3.13 64.54 20.78
C ILE A 110 -2.97 65.10 22.21
N ALA A 111 -2.84 64.23 23.21
CA ALA A 111 -2.68 64.66 24.60
C ALA A 111 -1.39 65.48 24.82
N THR A 112 -0.28 65.07 24.20
CA THR A 112 1.01 65.79 24.31
C THR A 112 0.99 67.16 23.62
N ILE A 113 0.27 67.30 22.49
CA ILE A 113 0.12 68.60 21.82
C ILE A 113 -0.72 69.56 22.67
N LEU A 114 -1.79 69.08 23.33
CA LEU A 114 -2.66 69.90 24.17
C LEU A 114 -1.98 70.39 25.46
N GLN A 115 -1.03 69.64 26.02
CA GLN A 115 -0.28 70.06 27.22
C GLN A 115 0.83 71.08 26.93
N ASN A 116 1.21 71.27 25.67
CA ASN A 116 2.29 72.16 25.24
C ASN A 116 1.81 73.47 24.58
N SER A 117 0.51 73.79 24.67
CA SER A 117 -0.10 75.02 24.15
C SER A 117 -0.62 75.94 25.25
#